data_AF-A0A5F2BRE7-F1
#
_entry.id   AF-A0A5F2BRE7-F1
#
_cell.length_a   1.000
_cell.length_b   1.000
_cell.length_c   1.000
_cell.angle_alpha   90.00
_cell.angle_beta   90.00
_cell.angle_gamma   90.00
#
_symmetry.space_group_name_H-M   'P 1'
#
loop_
_entity.id
_entity.type
_entity.pdbx_description
1 polymer ?
#
loop_
_entity_poly.entity_id
_entity_poly.type
_entity_poly.pdbx_seq_one_letter_code
_entity_poly.pdbx_strand_id
1 'polypeptide(L)'
;MLGRSLVLICILCSFVWGCPIQQGKDDDTSKNLQLLFGLYAINEALYYCDAAENVRTSGSAPNFSVSNSTLSQVLLTESGAYADGGTAYLVGTVQFPGLGKNNPMGIVYTEQNHAFVSNPNRFIYPIWQNSFGNLIQDNGKSESAGYRSTTTAFPVGATPGYYAPSSGYNNFISNLLGADFIFPSAPSPSVITKRVTNNTVQTCEEYKFRAEPNGVFGNSNSGMSKVWQSRKKLNINLIFIPGAVTTPTTAGMATMIQTLKDIYAQNTVKIDVTVTASIAAAGASYLTIANITDDYGDVANSLGSLYKSNPSTVQDANSLNIYVTRDYTVSSSAPAGILGISSGIPGIPVTGTPKSGMIVFIENHRTASGCGTTGQDLTCASDQIFLAKTIAHEGGHYLGLYHPVEKDVVKGRYSLDPLPETPECRDQNGNNLVGLGECLGDGFYNSGGLNLMFWAGNPTINQTQLTGEQGWVLRSHPLVY
;
A
#
# COMPACT_ATOMS: atom_id res chain seq x y z
N MET A 1 16.35 0.67 -35.49
CA MET A 1 16.78 1.94 -34.85
C MET A 1 17.72 1.76 -33.65
N LEU A 2 18.26 0.56 -33.38
CA LEU A 2 19.30 0.33 -32.35
C LEU A 2 20.71 0.83 -32.73
N GLY A 3 20.98 1.10 -34.01
CA GLY A 3 22.33 1.43 -34.49
C GLY A 3 22.79 2.88 -34.30
N ARG A 4 21.89 3.83 -34.02
CA ARG A 4 22.26 5.26 -33.89
C ARG A 4 22.57 5.68 -32.45
N SER A 5 21.94 5.07 -31.45
CA SER A 5 22.21 5.40 -30.03
C SER A 5 23.49 4.76 -29.50
N LEU A 6 23.89 3.58 -29.98
CA LEU A 6 25.17 2.97 -29.60
C LEU A 6 26.36 3.80 -30.11
N VAL A 7 26.24 4.43 -31.29
CA VAL A 7 27.29 5.27 -31.87
C VAL A 7 27.46 6.56 -31.09
N LEU A 8 26.38 7.17 -30.59
CA LEU A 8 26.46 8.34 -29.70
C LEU A 8 27.06 8.01 -28.31
N ILE A 9 26.79 6.82 -27.78
CA ILE A 9 27.38 6.33 -26.52
C ILE A 9 28.88 6.03 -26.69
N CYS A 10 29.29 5.40 -27.81
CA CYS A 10 30.70 5.21 -28.12
C CYS A 10 31.42 6.55 -28.36
N ILE A 11 30.76 7.54 -28.94
CA ILE A 11 31.33 8.88 -29.14
C ILE A 11 31.47 9.62 -27.79
N LEU A 12 30.52 9.52 -26.85
CA LEU A 12 30.69 10.08 -25.51
C LEU A 12 31.81 9.39 -24.72
N CYS A 13 31.93 8.06 -24.80
CA CYS A 13 33.07 7.34 -24.21
C CYS A 13 34.42 7.75 -24.82
N SER A 14 34.42 8.17 -26.10
CA SER A 14 35.63 8.64 -26.80
C SER A 14 36.01 10.08 -26.43
N PHE A 15 35.04 10.94 -26.12
CA PHE A 15 35.31 12.34 -25.75
C PHE A 15 35.70 12.53 -24.28
N VAL A 16 35.34 11.60 -23.38
CA VAL A 16 35.81 11.62 -21.98
C VAL A 16 37.26 11.07 -21.85
N TRP A 17 37.73 10.31 -22.83
CA TRP A 17 39.10 9.75 -22.84
C TRP A 17 40.15 10.66 -23.51
N GLY A 18 39.78 11.86 -23.96
CA GLY A 18 40.56 12.64 -24.94
C GLY A 18 40.99 14.06 -24.56
N CYS A 19 41.03 14.47 -23.29
CA CYS A 19 41.58 15.79 -22.91
C CYS A 19 42.61 15.68 -21.77
N PRO A 20 43.90 15.99 -22.01
CA PRO A 20 44.91 16.00 -20.98
C PRO A 20 44.81 17.31 -20.19
N ILE A 21 44.00 17.33 -19.13
CA ILE A 21 44.13 18.34 -18.08
C ILE A 21 45.24 17.85 -17.15
N GLN A 22 46.27 18.68 -17.03
CA GLN A 22 47.54 18.47 -16.33
C GLN A 22 47.50 17.47 -15.16
N GLN A 23 48.30 16.42 -15.29
CA GLN A 23 48.60 15.45 -14.23
C GLN A 23 49.39 16.13 -13.11
N GLY A 24 48.72 16.44 -12.01
CA GLY A 24 49.33 16.77 -10.73
C GLY A 24 48.76 15.87 -9.64
N LYS A 25 49.61 14.99 -9.08
CA LYS A 25 49.57 14.23 -7.80
C LYS A 25 48.27 13.73 -7.13
N ASP A 26 47.07 13.94 -7.68
CA ASP A 26 45.77 13.42 -7.21
C ASP A 26 45.08 12.53 -8.29
N ASP A 27 45.87 11.65 -8.90
CA ASP A 27 45.47 10.86 -10.08
C ASP A 27 44.36 9.83 -9.77
N ASP A 28 44.29 9.30 -8.54
CA ASP A 28 43.30 8.29 -8.16
C ASP A 28 41.89 8.86 -7.94
N THR A 29 41.77 10.06 -7.35
CA THR A 29 40.47 10.72 -7.13
C THR A 29 39.81 11.07 -8.46
N SER A 30 40.58 11.57 -9.42
CA SER A 30 40.05 11.93 -10.74
C SER A 30 39.56 10.71 -11.54
N LYS A 31 40.31 9.59 -11.50
CA LYS A 31 39.91 8.32 -12.13
C LYS A 31 38.69 7.71 -11.47
N ASN A 32 38.62 7.74 -10.13
CA ASN A 32 37.46 7.25 -9.38
C ASN A 32 36.20 8.06 -9.69
N LEU A 33 36.32 9.38 -9.81
CA LEU A 33 35.22 10.25 -10.22
C LEU A 33 34.77 9.95 -11.66
N GLN A 34 35.70 9.79 -12.60
CA GLN A 34 35.37 9.42 -13.98
C GLN A 34 34.66 8.07 -14.07
N LEU A 35 35.11 7.06 -13.32
CA LEU A 35 34.46 5.76 -13.23
C LEU A 35 33.04 5.90 -12.64
N LEU A 36 32.89 6.66 -11.57
CA LEU A 36 31.60 6.92 -10.93
C LEU A 36 30.62 7.61 -11.88
N PHE A 37 31.06 8.65 -12.60
CA PHE A 37 30.25 9.33 -13.61
C PHE A 37 29.91 8.42 -14.80
N GLY A 38 30.86 7.57 -15.24
CA GLY A 38 30.61 6.59 -16.29
C GLY A 38 29.56 5.55 -15.90
N LEU A 39 29.67 4.99 -14.68
CA LEU A 39 28.68 4.07 -14.12
C LEU A 39 27.32 4.74 -13.95
N TYR A 40 27.30 5.98 -13.45
CA TYR A 40 26.07 6.77 -13.33
C TYR A 40 25.43 7.01 -14.70
N ALA A 41 26.18 7.42 -15.71
CA ALA A 41 25.65 7.65 -17.06
C ALA A 41 25.10 6.37 -17.72
N ILE A 42 25.77 5.22 -17.55
CA ILE A 42 25.26 3.92 -18.01
C ILE A 42 23.95 3.59 -17.27
N ASN A 43 23.92 3.84 -15.96
CA ASN A 43 22.75 3.61 -15.13
C ASN A 43 21.56 4.50 -15.52
N GLU A 44 21.79 5.78 -15.82
CA GLU A 44 20.78 6.70 -16.34
C GLU A 44 20.28 6.24 -17.72
N ALA A 45 21.19 5.88 -18.63
CA ALA A 45 20.81 5.41 -19.97
C ALA A 45 19.98 4.11 -19.92
N LEU A 46 20.28 3.19 -19.00
CA LEU A 46 19.53 1.95 -18.83
C LEU A 46 18.08 2.20 -18.38
N TYR A 47 17.86 3.29 -17.63
CA TYR A 47 16.57 3.60 -17.01
C TYR A 47 15.84 4.79 -17.64
N TYR A 48 16.46 5.39 -18.65
CA TYR A 48 15.81 6.33 -19.53
C TYR A 48 14.56 5.70 -20.17
N CYS A 49 13.53 6.54 -20.31
CA CYS A 49 12.26 6.22 -20.94
C CYS A 49 11.86 7.35 -21.86
N ASP A 50 11.59 7.05 -23.11
CA ASP A 50 11.03 8.03 -24.04
C ASP A 50 9.56 8.33 -23.66
N ALA A 51 9.12 9.56 -23.89
CA ALA A 51 7.74 9.97 -23.61
C ALA A 51 6.72 9.08 -24.36
N ALA A 52 7.06 8.63 -25.57
CA ALA A 52 6.21 7.74 -26.36
C ALA A 52 6.02 6.35 -25.70
N GLU A 53 7.00 5.88 -24.92
CA GLU A 53 6.91 4.59 -24.20
C GLU A 53 6.02 4.65 -22.95
N ASN A 54 5.58 5.85 -22.56
CA ASN A 54 4.69 6.08 -21.43
C ASN A 54 3.25 6.38 -21.87
N VAL A 55 2.96 6.42 -23.17
CA VAL A 55 1.59 6.61 -23.66
C VAL A 55 0.79 5.32 -23.47
N ARG A 56 -0.24 5.35 -22.63
CA ARG A 56 -1.23 4.27 -22.51
C ARG A 56 -2.32 4.45 -23.57
N THR A 57 -2.54 3.41 -24.39
CA THR A 57 -3.56 3.42 -25.46
C THR A 57 -4.74 2.48 -25.19
N SER A 58 -4.79 1.83 -24.03
CA SER A 58 -5.79 0.82 -23.69
C SER A 58 -6.02 0.71 -22.17
N GLY A 59 -7.14 0.08 -21.77
CA GLY A 59 -7.54 -0.12 -20.37
C GLY A 59 -8.91 0.50 -20.06
N SER A 60 -10.00 -0.18 -20.43
CA SER A 60 -11.36 0.29 -20.11
C SER A 60 -11.82 -0.07 -18.69
N ALA A 61 -11.21 -1.10 -18.09
CA ALA A 61 -11.50 -1.61 -16.75
C ALA A 61 -10.23 -2.25 -16.14
N PRO A 62 -10.21 -2.52 -14.81
CA PRO A 62 -9.17 -3.32 -14.19
C PRO A 62 -8.95 -4.65 -14.90
N ASN A 63 -7.69 -5.05 -15.03
CA ASN A 63 -7.31 -6.31 -15.68
C ASN A 63 -6.38 -7.10 -14.76
N PHE A 64 -6.94 -8.14 -14.14
CA PHE A 64 -6.22 -9.04 -13.25
C PHE A 64 -6.82 -10.44 -13.30
N SER A 65 -6.03 -11.43 -12.91
CA SER A 65 -6.46 -12.82 -12.80
C SER A 65 -6.62 -13.21 -11.34
N VAL A 66 -7.64 -14.03 -11.05
CA VAL A 66 -7.86 -14.61 -9.71
C VAL A 66 -7.79 -16.13 -9.84
N SER A 67 -7.03 -16.77 -8.97
CA SER A 67 -6.92 -18.23 -8.92
C SER A 67 -6.86 -18.70 -7.47
N ASN A 68 -7.44 -19.86 -7.19
CA ASN A 68 -7.38 -20.45 -5.86
C ASN A 68 -6.27 -21.51 -5.79
N SER A 69 -5.71 -21.71 -4.60
CA SER A 69 -4.80 -22.83 -4.33
C SER A 69 -5.07 -23.38 -2.94
N THR A 70 -4.77 -24.66 -2.74
CA THR A 70 -5.01 -25.35 -1.48
C THR A 70 -3.68 -25.76 -0.88
N LEU A 71 -3.42 -25.32 0.34
CA LEU A 71 -2.21 -25.61 1.08
C LEU A 71 -2.49 -26.69 2.14
N SER A 72 -1.85 -27.84 1.99
CA SER A 72 -1.96 -28.98 2.92
C SER A 72 -0.62 -29.46 3.46
N GLN A 73 0.47 -29.14 2.76
CA GLN A 73 1.80 -29.60 3.10
C GLN A 73 2.40 -28.72 4.20
N VAL A 74 2.73 -29.32 5.35
CA VAL A 74 3.58 -28.70 6.37
C VAL A 74 5.04 -28.89 5.97
N LEU A 75 5.74 -27.78 5.76
CA LEU A 75 7.17 -27.74 5.42
C LEU A 75 8.05 -27.81 6.66
N LEU A 76 7.63 -27.12 7.73
CA LEU A 76 8.34 -27.08 9.01
C LEU A 76 7.32 -26.96 10.15
N THR A 77 7.61 -27.62 11.27
CA THR A 77 6.88 -27.47 12.53
C THR A 77 7.85 -27.00 13.59
N GLU A 78 7.54 -25.89 14.25
CA GLU A 78 8.37 -25.32 15.31
C GLU A 78 7.57 -25.22 16.61
N SER A 79 7.97 -26.00 17.61
CA SER A 79 7.34 -25.99 18.95
C SER A 79 7.89 -24.84 19.78
N GLY A 80 7.04 -24.14 20.53
CA GLY A 80 7.46 -22.99 21.34
C GLY A 80 7.79 -21.74 20.52
N ALA A 81 7.34 -21.68 19.26
CA ALA A 81 7.59 -20.56 18.35
C ALA A 81 6.88 -19.27 18.78
N TYR A 82 5.76 -19.40 19.49
CA TYR A 82 4.98 -18.26 19.98
C TYR A 82 5.28 -17.96 21.45
N ALA A 83 5.04 -16.72 21.88
CA ALA A 83 5.39 -16.23 23.22
C ALA A 83 4.71 -16.98 24.38
N ASP A 84 3.59 -17.64 24.13
CA ASP A 84 2.86 -18.48 25.11
C ASP A 84 3.22 -19.99 24.97
N GLY A 85 4.28 -20.34 24.23
CA GLY A 85 4.76 -21.71 24.04
C GLY A 85 4.09 -22.50 22.90
N GLY A 86 3.28 -21.85 22.05
CA GLY A 86 2.59 -22.51 20.95
C GLY A 86 3.47 -23.04 19.82
N THR A 87 2.89 -23.96 19.04
CA THR A 87 3.52 -24.51 17.84
C THR A 87 3.15 -23.69 16.60
N ALA A 88 4.14 -23.33 15.80
CA ALA A 88 3.97 -22.73 14.48
C ALA A 88 4.16 -23.76 13.37
N TYR A 89 3.38 -23.63 12.30
CA TYR A 89 3.46 -24.49 11.13
C TYR A 89 3.80 -23.64 9.91
N LEU A 90 4.96 -23.85 9.31
CA LEU A 90 5.24 -23.31 7.98
C LEU A 90 4.55 -24.22 6.96
N VAL A 91 3.62 -23.67 6.21
CA VAL A 91 2.76 -24.40 5.28
C VAL A 91 3.08 -23.96 3.85
N GLY A 92 2.95 -24.89 2.90
CA GLY A 92 3.40 -24.86 1.50
C GLY A 92 3.26 -23.54 0.72
N THR A 93 3.89 -23.50 -0.45
CA THR A 93 4.07 -22.26 -1.22
C THR A 93 2.97 -21.97 -2.23
N VAL A 94 2.43 -20.75 -2.20
CA VAL A 94 1.67 -20.18 -3.32
C VAL A 94 2.64 -19.56 -4.32
N GLN A 95 2.82 -20.21 -5.46
CA GLN A 95 3.73 -19.75 -6.51
C GLN A 95 3.10 -18.62 -7.34
N PHE A 96 3.91 -17.68 -7.81
CA PHE A 96 3.55 -16.62 -8.73
C PHE A 96 4.48 -16.66 -9.95
N PRO A 97 4.08 -17.35 -11.02
CA PRO A 97 4.84 -17.32 -12.25
C PRO A 97 4.58 -15.98 -12.95
N GLY A 98 5.63 -15.26 -13.35
CA GLY A 98 5.46 -14.15 -14.28
C GLY A 98 5.52 -12.75 -13.68
N LEU A 99 5.76 -12.57 -12.38
CA LEU A 99 5.77 -11.25 -11.75
C LEU A 99 6.90 -10.40 -12.31
N GLY A 100 6.58 -9.20 -12.80
CA GLY A 100 7.48 -8.44 -13.66
C GLY A 100 6.76 -7.30 -14.36
N LYS A 101 7.40 -6.73 -15.39
CA LYS A 101 6.81 -5.69 -16.27
C LYS A 101 5.36 -5.99 -16.72
N ASN A 102 5.07 -7.23 -17.06
CA ASN A 102 3.74 -7.61 -17.56
C ASN A 102 2.75 -7.94 -16.44
N ASN A 103 3.26 -8.31 -15.26
CA ASN A 103 2.45 -8.65 -14.10
C ASN A 103 3.01 -7.93 -12.86
N PRO A 104 2.68 -6.64 -12.67
CA PRO A 104 3.44 -5.78 -11.77
C PRO A 104 3.13 -5.96 -10.29
N MET A 105 2.13 -6.75 -9.93
CA MET A 105 1.83 -7.05 -8.55
C MET A 105 1.14 -8.40 -8.43
N GLY A 106 1.59 -9.19 -7.46
CA GLY A 106 0.88 -10.35 -6.94
C GLY A 106 0.32 -10.05 -5.56
N ILE A 107 -0.94 -10.41 -5.31
CA ILE A 107 -1.57 -10.37 -3.99
C ILE A 107 -2.00 -11.79 -3.65
N VAL A 108 -1.72 -12.24 -2.42
CA VAL A 108 -2.25 -13.49 -1.90
C VAL A 108 -3.00 -13.25 -0.60
N TYR A 109 -4.16 -13.86 -0.51
CA TYR A 109 -5.04 -13.88 0.66
C TYR A 109 -5.19 -15.30 1.16
N THR A 110 -5.25 -15.45 2.48
CA THR A 110 -5.65 -16.71 3.11
C THR A 110 -6.41 -16.47 4.41
N GLU A 111 -7.23 -17.44 4.79
CA GLU A 111 -7.89 -17.50 6.08
C GLU A 111 -7.83 -18.92 6.64
N GLN A 112 -7.71 -19.05 7.96
CA GLN A 112 -7.78 -20.31 8.67
C GLN A 112 -8.69 -20.16 9.89
N ASN A 113 -9.71 -21.01 9.99
CA ASN A 113 -10.47 -21.14 11.21
C ASN A 113 -9.70 -21.99 12.22
N HIS A 114 -9.46 -21.48 13.42
CA HIS A 114 -8.80 -22.19 14.49
C HIS A 114 -9.25 -21.70 15.87
N ALA A 115 -9.01 -22.51 16.90
CA ALA A 115 -9.49 -22.26 18.26
C ALA A 115 -8.83 -21.08 18.99
N PHE A 116 -7.71 -20.56 18.49
CA PHE A 116 -6.94 -19.48 19.13
C PHE A 116 -7.49 -18.08 18.89
N VAL A 117 -8.81 -17.95 18.76
CA VAL A 117 -9.48 -16.66 18.49
C VAL A 117 -9.07 -15.66 19.58
N SER A 118 -8.66 -14.46 19.17
CA SER A 118 -8.28 -13.37 20.07
C SER A 118 -7.03 -13.61 20.93
N ASN A 119 -6.23 -14.65 20.66
CA ASN A 119 -4.91 -14.79 21.28
C ASN A 119 -3.89 -13.96 20.48
N PRO A 120 -3.37 -12.84 21.01
CA PRO A 120 -2.44 -11.98 20.28
C PRO A 120 -1.11 -12.66 19.94
N ASN A 121 -0.78 -13.76 20.61
CA ASN A 121 0.40 -14.57 20.34
C ASN A 121 0.17 -15.63 19.27
N ARG A 122 -1.03 -15.73 18.65
CA ARG A 122 -1.36 -16.73 17.63
C ARG A 122 -1.83 -16.00 16.39
N PHE A 123 -1.04 -16.08 15.32
CA PHE A 123 -1.29 -15.32 14.12
C PHE A 123 -0.86 -16.08 12.87
N ILE A 124 -1.42 -15.68 11.74
CA ILE A 124 -1.01 -16.09 10.40
C ILE A 124 -0.05 -15.04 9.88
N TYR A 125 1.11 -15.47 9.39
CA TYR A 125 2.13 -14.56 8.85
C TYR A 125 2.64 -15.03 7.48
N PRO A 126 2.56 -14.18 6.44
CA PRO A 126 3.05 -14.53 5.12
C PRO A 126 4.54 -14.21 4.94
N ILE A 127 5.22 -15.04 4.17
CA ILE A 127 6.66 -14.91 3.89
C ILE A 127 6.90 -15.07 2.38
N TRP A 128 7.51 -14.06 1.77
CA TRP A 128 7.86 -14.13 0.34
C TRP A 128 9.26 -14.68 0.10
N GLN A 129 9.38 -15.51 -0.93
CA GLN A 129 10.61 -16.15 -1.35
C GLN A 129 10.83 -16.09 -2.86
N ASN A 130 12.11 -16.14 -3.27
CA ASN A 130 12.50 -16.18 -4.68
C ASN A 130 12.50 -17.62 -5.23
N SER A 131 12.85 -17.77 -6.51
CA SER A 131 12.94 -19.08 -7.17
C SER A 131 13.96 -20.04 -6.55
N PHE A 132 14.90 -19.53 -5.74
CA PHE A 132 15.89 -20.33 -5.02
C PHE A 132 15.46 -20.64 -3.57
N GLY A 133 14.24 -20.24 -3.18
CA GLY A 133 13.73 -20.39 -1.82
C GLY A 133 14.36 -19.43 -0.81
N ASN A 134 15.04 -18.37 -1.26
CA ASN A 134 15.57 -17.36 -0.35
C ASN A 134 14.49 -16.35 -0.01
N LEU A 135 14.41 -15.98 1.27
CA LEU A 135 13.47 -14.97 1.74
C LEU A 135 13.77 -13.62 1.10
N ILE A 136 12.72 -12.97 0.60
CA ILE A 136 12.79 -11.67 -0.05
C ILE A 136 12.27 -10.57 0.89
N GLN A 137 11.29 -10.89 1.73
CA GLN A 137 10.63 -9.89 2.56
C GLN A 137 11.00 -10.05 4.03
N ASP A 138 11.54 -8.96 4.60
CA ASP A 138 11.92 -8.84 6.01
C ASP A 138 10.74 -8.29 6.85
N ASN A 139 10.86 -8.44 8.15
CA ASN A 139 9.95 -7.98 9.20
C ASN A 139 9.54 -6.51 8.96
N GLY A 140 8.23 -6.23 8.91
CA GLY A 140 7.67 -4.88 8.73
C GLY A 140 7.24 -4.50 7.32
N LYS A 141 7.33 -5.39 6.33
CA LYS A 141 6.93 -5.11 4.93
C LYS A 141 5.64 -5.81 4.49
N SER A 142 5.07 -6.66 5.34
CA SER A 142 3.78 -7.32 5.14
C SER A 142 2.71 -6.64 5.99
N GLU A 143 1.42 -6.86 5.69
CA GLU A 143 0.34 -6.56 6.64
C GLU A 143 0.71 -7.08 8.04
N SER A 144 0.27 -6.38 9.09
CA SER A 144 0.32 -6.91 10.46
C SER A 144 -0.22 -8.34 10.50
N ALA A 145 0.40 -9.19 11.31
CA ALA A 145 0.01 -10.58 11.40
C ALA A 145 -1.50 -10.69 11.73
N GLY A 146 -2.23 -11.45 10.92
CA GLY A 146 -3.67 -11.62 11.08
C GLY A 146 -3.98 -12.71 12.09
N TYR A 147 -5.05 -12.58 12.87
CA TYR A 147 -5.42 -13.64 13.81
C TYR A 147 -5.93 -14.87 13.09
N ARG A 148 -6.78 -14.69 12.08
CA ARG A 148 -7.42 -15.76 11.31
C ARG A 148 -7.47 -15.49 9.81
N SER A 149 -7.16 -14.28 9.36
CA SER A 149 -6.94 -14.02 7.93
C SER A 149 -5.85 -12.99 7.68
N THR A 150 -5.12 -13.15 6.58
CA THR A 150 -4.04 -12.22 6.20
C THR A 150 -3.99 -12.03 4.70
N THR A 151 -3.53 -10.87 4.30
CA THR A 151 -3.20 -10.49 2.94
C THR A 151 -1.74 -10.07 2.87
N THR A 152 -1.09 -10.37 1.76
CA THR A 152 0.21 -9.76 1.45
C THR A 152 0.30 -9.54 -0.05
N ALA A 153 1.13 -8.59 -0.42
CA ALA A 153 1.44 -8.33 -1.81
C ALA A 153 2.92 -8.08 -2.01
N PHE A 154 3.32 -8.30 -3.25
CA PHE A 154 4.65 -8.01 -3.72
C PHE A 154 4.55 -7.13 -4.99
N PRO A 155 4.69 -5.80 -4.87
CA PRO A 155 4.80 -4.94 -6.05
C PRO A 155 6.13 -5.19 -6.77
N VAL A 156 6.15 -5.03 -8.09
CA VAL A 156 7.32 -5.26 -8.93
C VAL A 156 7.82 -3.99 -9.58
N GLY A 157 9.08 -3.63 -9.32
CA GLY A 157 9.73 -2.43 -9.83
C GLY A 157 11.15 -2.23 -9.30
N ALA A 158 11.83 -1.23 -9.84
CA ALA A 158 13.28 -1.16 -9.79
C ALA A 158 13.90 -0.53 -8.54
N THR A 159 13.18 -0.54 -7.42
CA THR A 159 13.64 -0.17 -6.07
C THR A 159 14.41 -1.36 -5.46
N PRO A 160 15.72 -1.49 -5.70
CA PRO A 160 16.43 -2.77 -5.57
C PRO A 160 16.76 -3.14 -4.12
N GLY A 161 16.71 -2.17 -3.20
CA GLY A 161 17.12 -2.37 -1.81
C GLY A 161 15.99 -2.74 -0.86
N TYR A 162 14.75 -2.30 -1.12
CA TYR A 162 13.71 -2.33 -0.11
C TYR A 162 12.67 -3.45 -0.30
N TYR A 163 12.19 -3.72 -1.51
CA TYR A 163 11.26 -4.83 -1.73
C TYR A 163 11.96 -6.15 -2.10
N ALA A 164 13.22 -6.14 -2.56
CA ALA A 164 13.89 -7.35 -3.04
C ALA A 164 15.40 -7.40 -2.75
N PRO A 165 15.84 -7.56 -1.49
CA PRO A 165 17.25 -7.54 -1.09
C PRO A 165 18.08 -8.75 -1.58
N SER A 166 17.51 -9.69 -2.36
CA SER A 166 18.24 -10.87 -2.84
C SER A 166 18.75 -10.72 -4.28
N SER A 167 19.99 -11.20 -4.51
CA SER A 167 20.57 -11.37 -5.84
C SER A 167 19.75 -12.38 -6.63
N GLY A 168 18.98 -11.91 -7.62
CA GLY A 168 18.16 -12.78 -8.47
C GLY A 168 16.86 -12.13 -8.95
N TYR A 169 16.43 -11.05 -8.30
CA TYR A 169 15.26 -10.29 -8.72
C TYR A 169 15.57 -9.35 -9.89
N ASN A 170 14.75 -9.40 -10.95
CA ASN A 170 14.96 -8.61 -12.15
C ASN A 170 13.64 -7.99 -12.65
N ASN A 171 13.56 -6.66 -12.58
CA ASN A 171 12.38 -5.87 -12.97
C ASN A 171 12.14 -5.76 -14.48
N PHE A 172 13.15 -6.09 -15.28
CA PHE A 172 13.08 -6.06 -16.73
C PHE A 172 12.43 -7.33 -17.31
N ILE A 173 12.34 -8.41 -16.53
CA ILE A 173 11.85 -9.72 -16.96
C ILE A 173 10.78 -10.27 -16.01
N SER A 174 10.31 -11.48 -16.34
CA SER A 174 9.42 -12.27 -15.51
C SER A 174 10.21 -12.98 -14.39
N ASN A 175 9.76 -12.83 -13.15
CA ASN A 175 10.28 -13.51 -11.97
C ASN A 175 9.35 -14.67 -11.58
N LEU A 176 9.92 -15.68 -10.93
CA LEU A 176 9.18 -16.73 -10.22
C LEU A 176 9.34 -16.48 -8.73
N LEU A 177 8.26 -16.04 -8.10
CA LEU A 177 8.20 -15.78 -6.66
C LEU A 177 7.23 -16.74 -5.98
N GLY A 178 7.39 -16.95 -4.68
CA GLY A 178 6.47 -17.76 -3.87
C GLY A 178 6.12 -17.07 -2.57
N ALA A 179 4.95 -17.37 -2.03
CA ALA A 179 4.53 -16.97 -0.69
C ALA A 179 4.24 -18.21 0.16
N ASP A 180 4.98 -18.37 1.24
CA ASP A 180 4.74 -19.36 2.30
C ASP A 180 3.98 -18.70 3.44
N PHE A 181 3.41 -19.51 4.32
CA PHE A 181 2.62 -19.01 5.45
C PHE A 181 2.96 -19.74 6.73
N ILE A 182 3.18 -18.97 7.80
CA ILE A 182 3.18 -19.48 9.15
C ILE A 182 1.74 -19.49 9.66
N PHE A 183 1.26 -20.64 10.13
CA PHE A 183 -0.04 -20.79 10.76
C PHE A 183 0.09 -21.19 12.24
N PRO A 184 -0.88 -20.80 13.09
CA PRO A 184 -0.94 -21.22 14.48
C PRO A 184 -1.56 -22.62 14.67
N SER A 185 -2.18 -23.17 13.63
CA SER A 185 -2.79 -24.50 13.62
C SER A 185 -2.36 -25.26 12.36
N ALA A 186 -2.25 -26.59 12.49
CA ALA A 186 -1.98 -27.44 11.34
C ALA A 186 -3.08 -27.27 10.26
N PRO A 187 -2.74 -27.38 8.97
CA PRO A 187 -3.67 -27.21 7.85
C PRO A 187 -4.58 -28.44 7.69
N SER A 188 -5.42 -28.71 8.70
CA SER A 188 -6.42 -29.79 8.69
C SER A 188 -7.80 -29.23 9.11
N PRO A 189 -8.72 -29.00 8.15
CA PRO A 189 -8.58 -29.24 6.70
C PRO A 189 -7.57 -28.29 6.04
N SER A 190 -7.19 -28.62 4.80
CA SER A 190 -6.27 -27.82 4.00
C SER A 190 -6.72 -26.36 3.90
N VAL A 191 -5.76 -25.44 3.94
CA VAL A 191 -6.03 -24.00 3.91
C VAL A 191 -6.23 -23.54 2.46
N ILE A 192 -7.28 -22.76 2.22
CA ILE A 192 -7.55 -22.17 0.91
C ILE A 192 -6.85 -20.82 0.81
N THR A 193 -6.22 -20.58 -0.32
CA THR A 193 -5.60 -19.31 -0.67
C THR A 193 -6.25 -18.75 -1.93
N LYS A 194 -6.34 -17.43 -2.01
CA LYS A 194 -6.76 -16.71 -3.21
C LYS A 194 -5.59 -15.87 -3.69
N ARG A 195 -5.18 -16.10 -4.93
CA ARG A 195 -4.07 -15.43 -5.59
C ARG A 195 -4.64 -14.47 -6.64
N VAL A 196 -4.26 -13.20 -6.57
CA VAL A 196 -4.57 -12.17 -7.57
C VAL A 196 -3.28 -11.74 -8.25
N THR A 197 -3.27 -11.69 -9.58
CA THR A 197 -2.14 -11.18 -10.35
C THR A 197 -2.62 -10.04 -11.24
N ASN A 198 -2.02 -8.86 -11.09
CA ASN A 198 -2.27 -7.73 -11.98
C ASN A 198 -1.75 -8.10 -13.38
N ASN A 199 -2.57 -7.98 -14.42
CA ASN A 199 -2.17 -8.25 -15.81
C ASN A 199 -1.98 -6.93 -16.60
N THR A 200 -2.08 -5.79 -15.93
CA THR A 200 -1.90 -4.48 -16.54
C THR A 200 -0.41 -4.20 -16.71
N VAL A 201 0.07 -4.27 -17.96
CA VAL A 201 1.46 -4.04 -18.30
C VAL A 201 1.93 -2.66 -17.82
N GLN A 202 3.11 -2.61 -17.21
CA GLN A 202 3.79 -1.38 -16.82
C GLN A 202 4.32 -0.63 -18.04
N THR A 203 4.13 0.68 -18.03
CA THR A 203 4.83 1.62 -18.92
C THR A 203 6.32 1.66 -18.60
N CYS A 204 7.12 2.26 -19.48
CA CYS A 204 8.55 2.38 -19.26
C CYS A 204 8.88 3.02 -17.91
N GLU A 205 8.28 4.16 -17.60
CA GLU A 205 8.51 4.88 -16.35
C GLU A 205 8.11 4.07 -15.10
N GLU A 206 7.21 3.08 -15.21
CA GLU A 206 6.74 2.27 -14.08
C GLU A 206 7.69 1.09 -13.79
N TYR A 207 8.06 0.27 -14.78
CA TYR A 207 8.94 -0.89 -14.51
C TYR A 207 10.41 -0.48 -14.29
N LYS A 208 10.80 0.70 -14.78
CA LYS A 208 12.10 1.35 -14.50
C LYS A 208 12.01 2.39 -13.38
N PHE A 209 10.89 2.50 -12.66
CA PHE A 209 10.80 3.47 -11.58
C PHE A 209 11.89 3.24 -10.53
N ARG A 210 12.51 4.32 -10.09
CA ARG A 210 13.49 4.32 -9.01
C ARG A 210 13.26 5.52 -8.11
N ALA A 211 13.36 5.26 -6.81
CA ALA A 211 13.45 6.30 -5.81
C ALA A 211 14.60 7.26 -6.14
N GLU A 212 14.37 8.54 -6.00
CA GLU A 212 15.38 9.56 -6.13
C GLU A 212 16.48 9.34 -5.08
N PRO A 213 17.75 9.22 -5.50
CA PRO A 213 18.84 8.99 -4.58
C PRO A 213 19.08 10.23 -3.70
N ASN A 214 19.30 10.02 -2.40
CA ASN A 214 19.82 11.05 -1.51
C ASN A 214 21.33 11.28 -1.77
N GLY A 215 21.80 12.53 -1.83
CA GLY A 215 23.24 12.87 -1.79
C GLY A 215 23.77 13.62 -3.02
N VAL A 216 25.00 13.33 -3.46
CA VAL A 216 25.73 14.13 -4.49
C VAL A 216 25.01 14.16 -5.85
N PHE A 217 24.13 13.19 -6.12
CA PHE A 217 23.42 13.05 -7.40
C PHE A 217 21.89 13.24 -7.29
N GLY A 218 21.36 13.64 -6.13
CA GLY A 218 19.92 13.84 -5.95
C GLY A 218 19.53 14.43 -4.58
N ASN A 219 18.29 14.92 -4.47
CA ASN A 219 17.80 15.61 -3.29
C ASN A 219 16.36 15.17 -2.97
N SER A 220 16.18 13.97 -2.43
CA SER A 220 14.85 13.44 -2.08
C SER A 220 14.36 13.92 -0.72
N ASN A 221 14.42 15.24 -0.47
CA ASN A 221 13.95 15.84 0.79
C ASN A 221 12.46 15.54 1.09
N SER A 222 11.66 15.18 0.10
CA SER A 222 10.22 14.91 0.27
C SER A 222 9.62 13.82 -0.63
N GLY A 223 10.33 13.31 -1.64
CA GLY A 223 9.75 12.41 -2.64
C GLY A 223 8.67 13.02 -3.55
N MET A 224 8.50 14.36 -3.55
CA MET A 224 7.38 15.05 -4.21
C MET A 224 7.66 15.54 -5.64
N SER A 225 8.88 15.35 -6.14
CA SER A 225 9.35 15.82 -7.45
C SER A 225 8.84 14.98 -8.63
N LYS A 226 8.49 13.71 -8.38
CA LYS A 226 8.04 12.79 -9.43
C LYS A 226 6.77 13.32 -10.10
N VAL A 227 6.84 13.44 -11.42
CA VAL A 227 5.67 13.63 -12.29
C VAL A 227 5.50 12.39 -13.16
N TRP A 228 4.41 11.65 -12.95
CA TRP A 228 4.04 10.56 -13.86
C TRP A 228 3.50 11.12 -15.18
N GLN A 229 3.99 10.60 -16.30
CA GLN A 229 3.54 11.01 -17.63
C GLN A 229 2.22 10.32 -17.99
N SER A 230 2.10 9.05 -17.62
CA SER A 230 0.91 8.23 -17.83
C SER A 230 -0.13 8.43 -16.72
N ARG A 231 -1.40 8.55 -17.12
CA ARG A 231 -2.55 8.52 -16.20
C ARG A 231 -3.08 7.10 -16.07
N LYS A 232 -3.50 6.74 -14.86
CA LYS A 232 -4.27 5.54 -14.58
C LYS A 232 -5.64 5.88 -14.04
N LYS A 233 -6.53 4.90 -13.97
CA LYS A 233 -7.87 5.04 -13.39
C LYS A 233 -8.05 4.17 -12.16
N LEU A 234 -8.89 4.62 -11.25
CA LEU A 234 -9.37 3.83 -10.12
C LEU A 234 -10.89 4.04 -10.00
N ASN A 235 -11.62 2.93 -9.88
CA ASN A 235 -13.04 2.98 -9.55
C ASN A 235 -13.21 2.83 -8.04
N ILE A 236 -14.06 3.66 -7.46
CA ILE A 236 -14.46 3.60 -6.05
C ILE A 236 -15.97 3.39 -6.00
N ASN A 237 -16.40 2.41 -5.21
CA ASN A 237 -17.79 2.13 -4.92
C ASN A 237 -18.08 2.49 -3.47
N LEU A 238 -18.77 3.61 -3.26
CA LEU A 238 -19.24 4.01 -1.94
C LEU A 238 -20.49 3.21 -1.58
N ILE A 239 -20.42 2.42 -0.53
CA ILE A 239 -21.48 1.55 -0.05
C ILE A 239 -22.02 2.13 1.27
N PHE A 240 -23.17 2.77 1.22
CA PHE A 240 -23.78 3.35 2.42
C PHE A 240 -24.55 2.28 3.19
N ILE A 241 -24.28 2.18 4.49
CA ILE A 241 -25.17 1.48 5.40
C ILE A 241 -26.47 2.29 5.52
N PRO A 242 -27.67 1.66 5.49
CA PRO A 242 -28.93 2.38 5.62
C PRO A 242 -28.96 3.24 6.89
N GLY A 243 -29.23 4.54 6.73
CA GLY A 243 -29.23 5.53 7.82
C GLY A 243 -27.87 6.18 8.12
N ALA A 244 -26.79 5.78 7.44
CA ALA A 244 -25.47 6.38 7.60
C ALA A 244 -25.41 7.84 7.19
N VAL A 245 -26.16 8.21 6.14
CA VAL A 245 -26.38 9.61 5.70
C VAL A 245 -27.81 9.74 5.17
N THR A 246 -28.33 10.95 5.14
CA THR A 246 -29.67 11.26 4.63
C THR A 246 -29.72 11.15 3.11
N THR A 247 -28.66 11.59 2.42
CA THR A 247 -28.56 11.55 0.95
C THR A 247 -27.38 10.68 0.50
N PRO A 248 -27.52 9.33 0.47
CA PRO A 248 -26.43 8.39 0.14
C PRO A 248 -26.15 8.33 -1.37
N THR A 249 -25.73 9.46 -1.95
CA THR A 249 -25.47 9.61 -3.37
C THR A 249 -24.15 10.34 -3.60
N THR A 250 -23.61 10.24 -4.82
CA THR A 250 -22.42 11.00 -5.22
C THR A 250 -22.66 12.52 -5.18
N ALA A 251 -23.88 12.98 -5.46
CA ALA A 251 -24.26 14.39 -5.35
C ALA A 251 -24.26 14.86 -3.88
N GLY A 252 -24.77 14.02 -2.96
CA GLY A 252 -24.78 14.30 -1.52
C GLY A 252 -23.38 14.39 -0.90
N MET A 253 -22.37 13.79 -1.53
CA MET A 253 -20.99 13.75 -1.07
C MET A 253 -20.02 14.49 -2.01
N ALA A 254 -20.48 15.48 -2.77
CA ALA A 254 -19.71 16.10 -3.84
C ALA A 254 -18.37 16.71 -3.38
N THR A 255 -18.34 17.43 -2.26
CA THR A 255 -17.10 18.04 -1.73
C THR A 255 -16.09 16.99 -1.30
N MET A 256 -16.55 15.94 -0.61
CA MET A 256 -15.72 14.80 -0.23
C MET A 256 -15.13 14.13 -1.47
N ILE A 257 -15.97 13.82 -2.47
CA ILE A 257 -15.56 13.14 -3.71
C ILE A 257 -14.58 13.99 -4.51
N GLN A 258 -14.79 15.30 -4.60
CA GLN A 258 -13.87 16.18 -5.32
C GLN A 258 -12.51 16.23 -4.64
N THR A 259 -12.47 16.38 -3.32
CA THR A 259 -11.23 16.36 -2.54
C THR A 259 -10.47 15.04 -2.72
N LEU A 260 -11.19 13.92 -2.68
CA LEU A 260 -10.64 12.58 -2.92
C LEU A 260 -10.00 12.47 -4.31
N LYS A 261 -10.68 12.97 -5.34
CA LYS A 261 -10.15 13.03 -6.71
C LYS A 261 -8.89 13.87 -6.79
N ASP A 262 -8.87 15.03 -6.14
CA ASP A 262 -7.73 15.95 -6.17
C ASP A 262 -6.48 15.32 -5.52
N ILE A 263 -6.66 14.57 -4.42
CA ILE A 263 -5.57 13.83 -3.76
C ILE A 263 -4.94 12.81 -4.72
N TYR A 264 -5.73 11.96 -5.37
CA TYR A 264 -5.18 10.93 -6.27
C TYR A 264 -4.69 11.49 -7.62
N ALA A 265 -5.19 12.65 -8.05
CA ALA A 265 -4.82 13.30 -9.31
C ALA A 265 -3.48 14.06 -9.27
N GLN A 266 -2.87 14.20 -8.08
CA GLN A 266 -1.55 14.81 -7.89
C GLN A 266 -0.50 14.26 -8.87
N ASN A 267 0.48 15.08 -9.26
CA ASN A 267 1.51 14.69 -10.23
C ASN A 267 2.33 13.46 -9.80
N THR A 268 2.50 13.28 -8.50
CA THR A 268 3.21 12.17 -7.86
C THR A 268 2.43 10.86 -7.88
N VAL A 269 1.14 10.89 -8.26
CA VAL A 269 0.26 9.71 -8.28
C VAL A 269 -0.41 9.51 -9.65
N LYS A 270 -1.02 10.56 -10.22
CA LYS A 270 -1.71 10.58 -11.53
C LYS A 270 -2.73 9.47 -11.72
N ILE A 271 -3.60 9.28 -10.73
CA ILE A 271 -4.74 8.37 -10.80
C ILE A 271 -6.03 9.21 -10.88
N ASP A 272 -6.78 9.02 -11.96
CA ASP A 272 -8.09 9.62 -12.14
C ASP A 272 -9.16 8.72 -11.48
N VAL A 273 -9.85 9.25 -10.48
CA VAL A 273 -10.83 8.50 -9.68
C VAL A 273 -12.24 8.67 -10.25
N THR A 274 -12.95 7.55 -10.44
CA THR A 274 -14.40 7.50 -10.71
C THR A 274 -15.13 6.95 -9.50
N VAL A 275 -16.24 7.58 -9.11
CA VAL A 275 -16.99 7.20 -7.90
C VAL A 275 -18.42 6.82 -8.26
N THR A 276 -18.85 5.66 -7.79
CA THR A 276 -20.24 5.22 -7.75
C THR A 276 -20.73 5.18 -6.30
N ALA A 277 -22.06 5.16 -6.13
CA ALA A 277 -22.68 5.06 -4.81
C ALA A 277 -23.78 3.99 -4.85
N SER A 278 -23.83 3.18 -3.80
CA SER A 278 -24.83 2.14 -3.58
C SER A 278 -25.25 2.11 -2.12
N ILE A 279 -26.40 1.49 -1.82
CA ILE A 279 -26.89 1.29 -0.46
C ILE A 279 -26.90 -0.21 -0.19
N ALA A 280 -26.23 -0.65 0.86
CA ALA A 280 -26.30 -2.04 1.30
C ALA A 280 -27.70 -2.35 1.85
N ALA A 281 -28.30 -3.53 1.61
CA ALA A 281 -29.44 -3.97 2.43
C ALA A 281 -28.96 -4.58 3.76
N ALA A 282 -27.94 -3.97 4.35
CA ALA A 282 -27.52 -4.25 5.71
C ALA A 282 -28.61 -3.76 6.68
N GLY A 283 -28.89 -4.52 7.74
CA GLY A 283 -29.80 -4.06 8.79
C GLY A 283 -29.23 -2.85 9.55
N ALA A 284 -30.07 -2.17 10.33
CA ALA A 284 -29.65 -1.11 11.26
C ALA A 284 -28.54 -1.58 12.24
N SER A 285 -28.32 -2.89 12.35
CA SER A 285 -27.28 -3.49 13.17
C SER A 285 -25.84 -3.20 12.71
N TYR A 286 -25.62 -2.75 11.46
CA TYR A 286 -24.31 -2.30 10.97
C TYR A 286 -24.14 -0.77 10.99
N LEU A 287 -25.15 -0.02 11.46
CA LEU A 287 -25.06 1.43 11.60
C LEU A 287 -24.02 1.81 12.66
N THR A 288 -23.91 0.99 13.70
CA THR A 288 -22.82 0.99 14.66
C THR A 288 -22.15 -0.37 14.63
N ILE A 289 -20.90 -0.44 14.19
CA ILE A 289 -20.17 -1.71 14.10
C ILE A 289 -19.85 -2.22 15.51
N ALA A 290 -20.30 -3.43 15.82
CA ALA A 290 -20.16 -4.00 17.16
C ALA A 290 -18.72 -4.42 17.48
N ASN A 291 -17.96 -4.85 16.47
CA ASN A 291 -16.59 -5.29 16.61
C ASN A 291 -15.78 -4.97 15.34
N ILE A 292 -14.73 -4.17 15.48
CA ILE A 292 -13.87 -3.76 14.37
C ILE A 292 -12.58 -4.59 14.24
N THR A 293 -12.36 -5.55 15.14
CA THR A 293 -11.14 -6.38 15.19
C THR A 293 -11.34 -7.79 14.64
N ASP A 294 -12.57 -8.20 14.34
CA ASP A 294 -12.88 -9.48 13.73
C ASP A 294 -12.39 -9.52 12.27
N ASP A 295 -11.36 -10.32 12.05
CA ASP A 295 -10.69 -10.52 10.76
C ASP A 295 -11.15 -11.81 10.05
N TYR A 296 -12.14 -12.55 10.57
CA TYR A 296 -12.64 -13.79 9.97
C TYR A 296 -14.10 -13.69 9.52
N GLY A 297 -14.88 -12.83 10.17
CA GLY A 297 -16.26 -12.50 9.80
C GLY A 297 -17.31 -13.43 10.37
N ASP A 298 -17.05 -14.02 11.55
CA ASP A 298 -18.00 -14.87 12.28
C ASP A 298 -18.60 -14.20 13.52
N VAL A 299 -18.17 -12.98 13.86
CA VAL A 299 -18.76 -12.18 14.94
C VAL A 299 -19.94 -11.39 14.37
N ALA A 300 -21.10 -11.48 15.02
CA ALA A 300 -22.30 -10.77 14.56
C ALA A 300 -22.10 -9.25 14.55
N ASN A 301 -22.51 -8.61 13.45
CA ASN A 301 -22.40 -7.15 13.25
C ASN A 301 -20.97 -6.61 13.34
N SER A 302 -19.97 -7.47 13.06
CA SER A 302 -18.58 -7.08 13.02
C SER A 302 -18.20 -6.50 11.66
N LEU A 303 -17.03 -5.88 11.61
CA LEU A 303 -16.45 -5.41 10.36
C LEU A 303 -16.18 -6.57 9.39
N GLY A 304 -15.56 -7.64 9.88
CA GLY A 304 -15.32 -8.85 9.09
C GLY A 304 -16.60 -9.46 8.54
N SER A 305 -17.69 -9.49 9.34
CA SER A 305 -18.96 -10.08 8.91
C SER A 305 -19.64 -9.19 7.85
N LEU A 306 -19.52 -7.87 7.94
CA LEU A 306 -20.02 -6.94 6.93
C LEU A 306 -19.39 -7.21 5.56
N TYR A 307 -18.06 -7.30 5.52
CA TYR A 307 -17.33 -7.55 4.27
C TYR A 307 -17.58 -8.95 3.71
N LYS A 308 -17.58 -9.97 4.57
CA LYS A 308 -17.74 -11.37 4.16
C LYS A 308 -19.17 -11.67 3.70
N SER A 309 -20.17 -11.13 4.39
CA SER A 309 -21.58 -11.32 4.01
C SER A 309 -21.95 -10.54 2.74
N ASN A 310 -21.23 -9.46 2.42
CA ASN A 310 -21.47 -8.59 1.26
C ASN A 310 -22.98 -8.36 1.04
N PRO A 311 -23.66 -7.68 1.99
CA PRO A 311 -25.11 -7.57 1.98
C PRO A 311 -25.60 -6.96 0.66
N SER A 312 -26.52 -7.66 -0.01
CA SER A 312 -27.05 -7.33 -1.35
C SER A 312 -26.06 -7.40 -2.51
N THR A 313 -24.93 -8.08 -2.35
CA THR A 313 -23.92 -8.22 -3.41
C THR A 313 -23.49 -6.86 -3.97
N VAL A 314 -23.39 -5.86 -3.08
CA VAL A 314 -23.10 -4.45 -3.46
C VAL A 314 -21.63 -4.19 -3.70
N GLN A 315 -20.74 -5.06 -3.21
CA GLN A 315 -19.32 -4.97 -3.56
C GLN A 315 -19.12 -5.23 -5.06
N ASP A 316 -18.26 -4.43 -5.66
CA ASP A 316 -17.79 -4.58 -7.04
C ASP A 316 -16.33 -5.04 -7.02
N ALA A 317 -16.04 -6.16 -7.68
CA ALA A 317 -14.69 -6.72 -7.77
C ALA A 317 -13.72 -5.80 -8.54
N ASN A 318 -14.25 -4.88 -9.36
CA ASN A 318 -13.47 -3.93 -10.16
C ASN A 318 -13.35 -2.54 -9.51
N SER A 319 -13.74 -2.40 -8.25
CA SER A 319 -13.72 -1.13 -7.53
C SER A 319 -13.12 -1.30 -6.13
N LEU A 320 -12.55 -0.22 -5.61
CA LEU A 320 -12.29 -0.09 -4.18
C LEU A 320 -13.64 0.08 -3.47
N ASN A 321 -14.03 -0.92 -2.70
CA ASN A 321 -15.31 -0.94 -1.98
C ASN A 321 -15.16 -0.26 -0.62
N ILE A 322 -15.93 0.82 -0.41
CA ILE A 322 -15.84 1.66 0.78
C ILE A 322 -17.17 1.69 1.48
N TYR A 323 -17.25 1.06 2.64
CA TYR A 323 -18.43 1.13 3.49
C TYR A 323 -18.45 2.45 4.26
N VAL A 324 -19.61 3.10 4.26
CA VAL A 324 -19.84 4.34 4.99
C VAL A 324 -20.91 4.06 6.04
N THR A 325 -20.53 4.21 7.31
CA THR A 325 -21.42 3.99 8.46
C THR A 325 -21.32 5.13 9.48
N ARG A 326 -22.14 5.10 10.53
CA ARG A 326 -22.12 6.13 11.57
C ARG A 326 -20.91 5.98 12.47
N ASP A 327 -20.81 4.84 13.15
CA ASP A 327 -19.86 4.68 14.25
C ASP A 327 -19.50 3.21 14.52
N TYR A 328 -18.75 2.96 15.59
CA TYR A 328 -18.45 1.65 16.14
C TYR A 328 -18.56 1.65 17.67
N THR A 329 -18.66 0.46 18.25
CA THR A 329 -18.64 0.28 19.71
C THR A 329 -17.21 0.43 20.23
N VAL A 330 -16.98 1.46 21.06
CA VAL A 330 -15.69 1.68 21.72
C VAL A 330 -15.40 0.58 22.75
N SER A 331 -14.17 0.07 22.74
CA SER A 331 -13.67 -0.93 23.69
C SER A 331 -12.17 -0.74 23.95
N SER A 332 -11.58 -1.57 24.80
CA SER A 332 -10.12 -1.56 25.02
C SER A 332 -9.32 -1.95 23.78
N SER A 333 -9.88 -2.80 22.90
CA SER A 333 -9.29 -3.20 21.63
C SER A 333 -9.71 -2.32 20.45
N ALA A 334 -10.62 -1.37 20.69
CA ALA A 334 -11.17 -0.42 19.73
C ALA A 334 -11.34 0.94 20.42
N PRO A 335 -10.24 1.67 20.74
CA PRO A 335 -10.32 2.94 21.44
C PRO A 335 -11.10 3.97 20.63
N ALA A 336 -11.65 4.99 21.29
CA ALA A 336 -12.39 6.07 20.63
C ALA A 336 -11.50 6.87 19.66
N GLY A 337 -12.10 7.43 18.60
CA GLY A 337 -11.43 8.30 17.64
C GLY A 337 -10.87 7.62 16.39
N ILE A 338 -11.20 6.35 16.14
CA ILE A 338 -10.85 5.67 14.87
C ILE A 338 -11.71 6.25 13.75
N LEU A 339 -11.06 6.81 12.72
CA LEU A 339 -11.73 7.50 11.63
C LEU A 339 -12.19 6.53 10.53
N GLY A 340 -11.35 5.55 10.22
CA GLY A 340 -11.61 4.52 9.22
C GLY A 340 -10.70 3.31 9.45
N ILE A 341 -10.96 2.24 8.70
CA ILE A 341 -10.18 1.01 8.73
C ILE A 341 -10.16 0.39 7.33
N SER A 342 -8.98 0.25 6.73
CA SER A 342 -8.75 -0.66 5.63
C SER A 342 -8.79 -2.10 6.10
N SER A 343 -9.48 -2.98 5.36
CA SER A 343 -9.58 -4.38 5.76
C SER A 343 -8.26 -5.15 5.67
N GLY A 344 -7.30 -4.67 4.88
CA GLY A 344 -5.96 -5.22 4.78
C GLY A 344 -4.95 -4.23 4.19
N ILE A 345 -3.67 -4.59 4.25
CA ILE A 345 -2.55 -3.80 3.69
C ILE A 345 -1.66 -4.71 2.82
N PRO A 346 -1.98 -4.87 1.52
CA PRO A 346 -3.19 -4.36 0.84
C PRO A 346 -4.43 -5.20 1.14
N GLY A 347 -5.60 -4.68 0.79
CA GLY A 347 -6.80 -5.50 0.65
C GLY A 347 -6.74 -6.38 -0.61
N ILE A 348 -7.75 -7.23 -0.79
CA ILE A 348 -7.86 -8.10 -1.98
C ILE A 348 -9.08 -7.72 -2.83
N PRO A 349 -8.95 -7.54 -4.15
CA PRO A 349 -10.08 -7.25 -5.06
C PRO A 349 -10.90 -8.52 -5.35
N VAL A 350 -11.32 -9.20 -4.29
CA VAL A 350 -12.19 -10.37 -4.30
C VAL A 350 -13.27 -10.15 -3.26
N THR A 351 -14.50 -10.01 -3.74
CA THR A 351 -15.68 -9.74 -2.91
C THR A 351 -15.99 -10.90 -1.95
N GLY A 352 -16.65 -10.59 -0.84
CA GLY A 352 -17.10 -11.61 0.13
C GLY A 352 -15.97 -12.24 0.93
N THR A 353 -14.88 -11.49 1.14
CA THR A 353 -13.81 -11.87 2.08
C THR A 353 -13.70 -10.82 3.18
N PRO A 354 -13.21 -11.17 4.38
CA PRO A 354 -12.84 -10.21 5.40
C PRO A 354 -11.87 -9.11 4.94
N LYS A 355 -11.15 -9.30 3.82
CA LYS A 355 -10.15 -8.37 3.26
C LYS A 355 -10.63 -7.63 1.99
N SER A 356 -11.95 -7.59 1.75
CA SER A 356 -12.54 -7.15 0.47
C SER A 356 -12.90 -5.67 0.36
N GLY A 357 -12.71 -4.87 1.41
CA GLY A 357 -13.07 -3.45 1.37
C GLY A 357 -12.40 -2.58 2.44
N MET A 358 -12.97 -1.44 2.71
CA MET A 358 -12.59 -0.57 3.83
C MET A 358 -13.84 0.11 4.38
N ILE A 359 -13.75 0.73 5.56
CA ILE A 359 -14.85 1.43 6.21
C ILE A 359 -14.42 2.79 6.72
N VAL A 360 -15.36 3.72 6.76
CA VAL A 360 -15.21 5.03 7.42
C VAL A 360 -16.38 5.32 8.36
N PHE A 361 -16.08 5.97 9.48
CA PHE A 361 -17.02 6.29 10.56
C PHE A 361 -17.33 7.78 10.55
N ILE A 362 -18.53 8.16 10.13
CA ILE A 362 -18.90 9.56 9.92
C ILE A 362 -18.79 10.38 11.23
N GLU A 363 -19.18 9.82 12.37
CA GLU A 363 -19.29 10.59 13.61
C GLU A 363 -17.94 11.11 14.11
N ASN A 364 -16.83 10.41 13.83
CA ASN A 364 -15.49 10.84 14.24
C ASN A 364 -14.89 11.94 13.35
N HIS A 365 -15.58 12.36 12.29
CA HIS A 365 -15.14 13.41 11.38
C HIS A 365 -15.77 14.78 11.68
N ARG A 366 -16.47 14.93 12.80
CA ARG A 366 -17.06 16.22 13.20
C ARG A 366 -16.01 17.10 13.85
N THR A 367 -15.62 18.17 13.17
CA THR A 367 -14.43 18.95 13.53
C THR A 367 -14.72 20.21 14.35
N ALA A 368 -15.96 20.72 14.32
CA ALA A 368 -16.33 21.97 14.98
C ALA A 368 -17.78 21.99 15.50
N SER A 369 -18.03 22.88 16.47
CA SER A 369 -19.39 23.22 16.92
C SER A 369 -20.18 23.88 15.78
N GLY A 370 -21.41 23.42 15.54
CA GLY A 370 -22.28 23.97 14.49
C GLY A 370 -22.23 23.25 13.14
N CYS A 371 -21.37 22.23 12.99
CA CYS A 371 -21.27 21.41 11.77
C CYS A 371 -22.24 20.22 11.71
N GLY A 372 -23.38 20.34 12.41
CA GLY A 372 -24.33 19.27 12.66
C GLY A 372 -24.17 18.66 14.05
N THR A 373 -25.14 17.85 14.45
CA THR A 373 -25.11 17.08 15.70
C THR A 373 -24.96 15.59 15.39
N THR A 374 -24.59 14.79 16.39
CA THR A 374 -24.54 13.33 16.26
C THR A 374 -25.80 12.77 15.61
N GLY A 375 -25.61 11.87 14.63
CA GLY A 375 -26.70 11.26 13.86
C GLY A 375 -27.25 12.11 12.70
N GLN A 376 -26.76 13.34 12.49
CA GLN A 376 -27.09 14.16 11.31
C GLN A 376 -26.00 14.06 10.23
N ASP A 377 -26.23 14.56 9.02
CA ASP A 377 -25.20 14.52 7.98
C ASP A 377 -24.02 15.47 8.31
N LEU A 378 -22.86 15.27 7.66
CA LEU A 378 -21.73 16.21 7.73
C LEU A 378 -22.05 17.44 6.88
N THR A 379 -22.45 18.52 7.54
CA THR A 379 -22.92 19.74 6.84
C THR A 379 -21.79 20.72 6.51
N CYS A 380 -20.68 20.66 7.22
CA CYS A 380 -19.52 21.51 6.97
C CYS A 380 -18.59 20.91 5.90
N ALA A 381 -18.06 21.79 5.04
CA ALA A 381 -17.05 21.41 4.06
C ALA A 381 -15.76 20.87 4.73
N SER A 382 -15.36 21.39 5.89
CA SER A 382 -14.19 20.91 6.64
C SER A 382 -14.34 19.45 7.07
N ASP A 383 -15.51 19.04 7.55
CA ASP A 383 -15.79 17.66 7.94
C ASP A 383 -15.77 16.73 6.72
N GLN A 384 -16.34 17.17 5.59
CA GLN A 384 -16.31 16.41 4.34
C GLN A 384 -14.90 16.29 3.74
N ILE A 385 -14.08 17.33 3.85
CA ILE A 385 -12.66 17.32 3.45
C ILE A 385 -11.88 16.36 4.37
N PHE A 386 -12.15 16.39 5.67
CA PHE A 386 -11.49 15.50 6.62
C PHE A 386 -11.86 14.03 6.35
N LEU A 387 -13.14 13.75 6.10
CA LEU A 387 -13.60 12.44 5.65
C LEU A 387 -12.93 12.01 4.33
N ALA A 388 -12.75 12.93 3.38
CA ALA A 388 -12.05 12.62 2.13
C ALA A 388 -10.59 12.21 2.34
N LYS A 389 -9.88 12.90 3.25
CA LYS A 389 -8.50 12.54 3.62
C LYS A 389 -8.46 11.16 4.25
N THR A 390 -9.37 10.83 5.18
CA THR A 390 -9.49 9.48 5.76
C THR A 390 -9.76 8.44 4.68
N ILE A 391 -10.72 8.69 3.77
CA ILE A 391 -11.01 7.77 2.67
C ILE A 391 -9.78 7.54 1.79
N ALA A 392 -9.02 8.60 1.50
CA ALA A 392 -7.81 8.49 0.71
C ALA A 392 -6.69 7.75 1.48
N HIS A 393 -6.55 7.98 2.78
CA HIS A 393 -5.59 7.30 3.66
C HIS A 393 -5.85 5.79 3.74
N GLU A 394 -7.07 5.40 4.12
CA GLU A 394 -7.47 3.99 4.18
C GLU A 394 -7.48 3.34 2.78
N GLY A 395 -7.82 4.11 1.74
CA GLY A 395 -7.68 3.66 0.36
C GLY A 395 -6.21 3.42 -0.02
N GLY A 396 -5.29 4.24 0.48
CA GLY A 396 -3.85 4.04 0.35
C GLY A 396 -3.41 2.74 1.00
N HIS A 397 -3.89 2.44 2.21
CA HIS A 397 -3.68 1.15 2.88
C HIS A 397 -4.20 -0.02 2.06
N TYR A 398 -5.46 0.06 1.59
CA TYR A 398 -6.04 -0.99 0.76
C TYR A 398 -5.22 -1.25 -0.50
N LEU A 399 -4.64 -0.20 -1.09
CA LEU A 399 -3.82 -0.30 -2.30
C LEU A 399 -2.34 -0.66 -2.02
N GLY A 400 -1.93 -0.78 -0.75
CA GLY A 400 -0.65 -1.34 -0.34
C GLY A 400 0.33 -0.37 0.33
N LEU A 401 -0.09 0.83 0.72
CA LEU A 401 0.75 1.77 1.47
C LEU A 401 0.69 1.49 2.98
N TYR A 402 1.78 1.79 3.67
CA TYR A 402 1.89 1.72 5.13
C TYR A 402 1.96 3.13 5.71
N HIS A 403 1.79 3.24 7.03
CA HIS A 403 2.14 4.48 7.70
C HIS A 403 3.64 4.77 7.55
N PRO A 404 4.06 6.01 7.25
CA PRO A 404 5.47 6.42 7.24
C PRO A 404 6.18 6.06 8.55
N VAL A 405 5.43 6.13 9.64
CA VAL A 405 5.83 5.67 10.96
C VAL A 405 4.59 5.30 11.78
N GLU A 406 4.68 4.23 12.55
CA GLU A 406 3.64 3.88 13.52
C GLU A 406 3.65 4.79 14.75
N LYS A 407 2.49 4.96 15.40
CA LYS A 407 2.32 5.79 16.60
C LYS A 407 3.28 5.41 17.72
N ASP A 408 3.27 4.13 18.06
CA ASP A 408 3.98 3.59 19.22
C ASP A 408 5.38 3.18 18.79
N VAL A 409 6.39 3.88 19.31
CA VAL A 409 7.78 3.63 18.97
C VAL A 409 8.56 3.34 20.23
N VAL A 410 9.47 2.36 20.20
CA VAL A 410 10.45 2.20 21.28
C VAL A 410 11.68 2.98 20.88
N LYS A 411 12.20 3.86 21.74
CA LYS A 411 13.41 4.65 21.44
C LYS A 411 14.49 3.82 20.74
N GLY A 412 14.81 4.18 19.49
CA GLY A 412 15.80 3.50 18.64
C GLY A 412 15.27 2.34 17.78
N ARG A 413 13.97 2.05 17.83
CA ARG A 413 13.27 1.05 16.99
C ARG A 413 11.99 1.68 16.44
N TYR A 414 12.06 2.09 15.18
CA TYR A 414 10.94 2.64 14.44
C TYR A 414 10.40 1.58 13.49
N SER A 415 9.08 1.40 13.48
CA SER A 415 8.39 0.73 12.39
C SER A 415 8.10 1.77 11.32
N LEU A 416 9.00 1.86 10.34
CA LEU A 416 8.91 2.80 9.21
C LEU A 416 8.28 2.10 8.01
N ASP A 417 7.68 2.90 7.12
CA ASP A 417 7.23 2.37 5.83
C ASP A 417 8.41 1.84 5.01
N PRO A 418 8.10 1.02 3.98
CA PRO A 418 9.14 0.44 3.17
C PRO A 418 9.74 1.35 2.08
N LEU A 419 9.49 2.66 2.11
CA LEU A 419 9.64 3.52 0.95
C LEU A 419 10.74 4.58 1.19
N PRO A 420 11.93 4.43 0.58
CA PRO A 420 13.05 5.35 0.77
C PRO A 420 12.78 6.82 0.43
N GLU A 421 11.79 7.14 -0.42
CA GLU A 421 11.43 8.54 -0.71
C GLU A 421 10.49 9.16 0.34
N THR A 422 9.84 8.35 1.17
CA THR A 422 8.92 8.85 2.21
C THR A 422 9.75 9.49 3.32
N PRO A 423 9.51 10.78 3.66
CA PRO A 423 10.16 11.38 4.81
C PRO A 423 9.83 10.62 6.09
N GLU A 424 10.87 10.22 6.80
CA GLU A 424 10.75 9.65 8.13
C GLU A 424 10.16 10.70 9.09
N CYS A 425 9.42 10.22 10.09
CA CYS A 425 9.20 11.00 11.30
C CYS A 425 9.65 10.23 12.53
N ARG A 426 10.49 10.87 13.33
CA ARG A 426 11.06 10.30 14.56
C ARG A 426 10.51 11.01 15.79
N ASP A 427 10.45 10.29 16.90
CA ASP A 427 10.13 10.83 18.21
C ASP A 427 11.26 11.79 18.63
N GLN A 428 10.96 13.10 18.60
CA GLN A 428 11.95 14.15 18.85
C GLN A 428 12.11 14.41 20.34
N ASN A 429 11.06 14.16 21.13
CA ASN A 429 11.03 14.49 22.55
C ASN A 429 11.34 13.29 23.47
N GLY A 430 11.38 12.06 22.92
CA GLY A 430 11.78 10.84 23.59
C GLY A 430 10.70 10.22 24.49
N ASN A 431 9.42 10.52 24.24
CA ASN A 431 8.28 9.99 25.02
C ASN A 431 7.72 8.66 24.48
N ASN A 432 8.38 8.04 23.49
CA ASN A 432 7.96 6.80 22.82
C ASN A 432 6.65 6.94 22.00
N LEU A 433 6.29 8.15 21.60
CA LEU A 433 5.11 8.44 20.77
C LEU A 433 5.48 9.45 19.67
N VAL A 434 5.28 9.09 18.41
CA VAL A 434 5.51 10.03 17.30
C VAL A 434 4.25 10.86 17.06
N GLY A 435 4.27 12.11 17.53
CA GLY A 435 3.17 13.05 17.39
C GLY A 435 3.27 13.90 16.13
N LEU A 436 2.12 14.29 15.59
CA LEU A 436 2.05 15.09 14.37
C LEU A 436 2.87 16.40 14.45
N GLY A 437 2.87 17.08 15.61
CA GLY A 437 3.65 18.30 15.82
C GLY A 437 5.17 18.14 15.68
N GLU A 438 5.70 16.93 15.85
CA GLU A 438 7.12 16.62 15.68
C GLU A 438 7.49 16.39 14.21
N CYS A 439 6.49 16.22 13.36
CA CYS A 439 6.59 15.78 11.97
C CYS A 439 6.22 16.89 10.95
N LEU A 440 6.11 18.15 11.39
CA LEU A 440 5.76 19.30 10.54
C LEU A 440 6.97 20.16 10.13
N GLY A 441 8.18 19.66 10.31
CA GLY A 441 9.41 20.28 9.84
C GLY A 441 9.60 20.17 8.33
N ASP A 442 10.80 20.53 7.87
CA ASP A 442 11.21 20.60 6.47
C ASP A 442 12.31 19.59 6.09
N GLY A 443 12.82 18.84 7.07
CA GLY A 443 13.86 17.83 6.88
C GLY A 443 13.30 16.42 6.73
N PHE A 444 14.09 15.55 6.09
CA PHE A 444 13.70 14.17 5.81
C PHE A 444 13.30 13.37 7.07
N TYR A 445 13.78 13.73 8.26
CA TYR A 445 13.50 13.01 9.52
C TYR A 445 12.40 13.65 10.39
N ASN A 446 11.79 14.75 9.94
CA ASN A 446 10.80 15.49 10.70
C ASN A 446 9.70 16.14 9.83
N SER A 447 9.51 15.70 8.58
CA SER A 447 8.49 16.26 7.67
C SER A 447 7.38 15.27 7.28
N GLY A 448 7.36 14.06 7.85
CA GLY A 448 6.39 13.02 7.52
C GLY A 448 4.92 13.35 7.85
N GLY A 449 4.66 14.39 8.64
CA GLY A 449 3.32 14.74 9.15
C GLY A 449 2.39 15.32 8.09
N LEU A 450 2.92 15.79 6.94
CA LEU A 450 2.12 16.24 5.79
C LEU A 450 1.76 15.10 4.83
N ASN A 451 2.40 13.94 4.97
CA ASN A 451 2.09 12.77 4.17
C ASN A 451 0.66 12.29 4.49
N LEU A 452 -0.10 11.93 3.45
CA LEU A 452 -1.45 11.41 3.58
C LEU A 452 -1.49 10.18 4.48
N MET A 453 -0.45 9.35 4.43
CA MET A 453 -0.36 8.10 5.17
C MET A 453 0.11 8.29 6.63
N PHE A 454 0.31 9.52 7.11
CA PHE A 454 0.64 9.71 8.53
C PHE A 454 -0.52 9.27 9.43
N TRP A 455 -0.24 8.43 10.44
CA TRP A 455 -1.26 7.71 11.23
C TRP A 455 -2.25 8.64 11.96
N ALA A 456 -1.83 9.85 12.35
CA ALA A 456 -2.68 10.80 13.05
C ALA A 456 -3.38 11.71 12.04
N GLY A 457 -4.70 11.57 11.92
CA GLY A 457 -5.52 12.50 11.13
C GLY A 457 -5.76 13.83 11.86
N ASN A 458 -5.68 14.94 11.13
CA ASN A 458 -5.98 16.26 11.66
C ASN A 458 -6.83 17.09 10.65
N PRO A 459 -7.96 17.68 11.09
CA PRO A 459 -8.84 18.41 10.18
C PRO A 459 -8.27 19.76 9.70
N THR A 460 -7.36 20.36 10.47
CA THR A 460 -6.76 21.67 10.16
C THR A 460 -5.50 21.57 9.32
N ILE A 461 -4.81 20.43 9.35
CA ILE A 461 -3.54 20.23 8.65
C ILE A 461 -3.81 19.60 7.29
N ASN A 462 -3.11 20.09 6.27
CA ASN A 462 -3.28 19.58 4.92
C ASN A 462 -2.44 18.31 4.66
N GLN A 463 -2.87 17.21 5.27
CA GLN A 463 -2.27 15.88 5.10
C GLN A 463 -2.77 15.24 3.81
N THR A 464 -2.22 15.67 2.68
CA THR A 464 -2.62 15.17 1.36
C THR A 464 -1.46 14.71 0.51
N GLN A 465 -0.21 14.85 0.99
CA GLN A 465 0.96 14.57 0.17
C GLN A 465 1.16 13.07 -0.01
N LEU A 466 1.37 12.64 -1.24
CA LEU A 466 1.80 11.29 -1.59
C LEU A 466 3.07 11.39 -2.44
N THR A 467 4.11 10.64 -2.11
CA THR A 467 5.38 10.65 -2.85
C THR A 467 5.27 9.95 -4.20
N GLY A 468 6.26 10.15 -5.06
CA GLY A 468 6.38 9.44 -6.34
C GLY A 468 6.38 7.92 -6.16
N GLU A 469 7.18 7.43 -5.23
CA GLU A 469 7.25 6.01 -4.88
C GLU A 469 5.95 5.46 -4.27
N GLN A 470 5.27 6.22 -3.40
CA GLN A 470 3.92 5.86 -2.95
C GLN A 470 2.96 5.75 -4.15
N GLY A 471 3.02 6.72 -5.08
CA GLY A 471 2.30 6.67 -6.35
C GLY A 471 2.61 5.40 -7.16
N TRP A 472 3.87 4.98 -7.23
CA TRP A 472 4.27 3.74 -7.91
C TRP A 472 3.63 2.48 -7.30
N VAL A 473 3.57 2.39 -5.96
CA VAL A 473 2.89 1.28 -5.26
C VAL A 473 1.40 1.28 -5.60
N LEU A 474 0.71 2.41 -5.42
CA LEU A 474 -0.72 2.56 -5.72
C LEU A 474 -1.04 2.16 -7.16
N ARG A 475 -0.23 2.63 -8.12
CA ARG A 475 -0.38 2.36 -9.55
C ARG A 475 -0.12 0.90 -9.92
N SER A 476 0.60 0.14 -9.09
CA SER A 476 0.88 -1.28 -9.34
C SER A 476 -0.28 -2.19 -8.89
N HIS A 477 -1.22 -1.66 -8.11
CA HIS A 477 -2.36 -2.43 -7.61
C HIS A 477 -3.30 -2.90 -8.74
N PRO A 478 -3.84 -4.13 -8.70
CA PRO A 478 -4.75 -4.69 -9.71
C PRO A 478 -5.98 -3.84 -10.08
N LEU A 479 -6.49 -3.04 -9.12
CA LEU A 479 -7.63 -2.14 -9.34
C LEU A 479 -7.28 -0.85 -10.10
N VAL A 480 -5.98 -0.57 -10.31
CA VAL A 480 -5.51 0.69 -10.90
C VAL A 480 -4.96 0.42 -12.31
N TYR A 481 -5.65 0.94 -13.33
CA TYR A 481 -5.49 0.51 -14.73
C TYR A 481 -5.12 1.61 -15.72
#